data_AF-A0A7J2S478-F1
#
_entry.id   AF-A0A7J2S478-F1
#
_cell.length_a   1.000
_cell.length_b   1.000
_cell.length_c   1.000
_cell.angle_alpha   90.00
_cell.angle_beta   90.00
_cell.angle_gamma   90.00
#
_symmetry.space_group_name_H-M   'P 1'
#
loop_
_entity.id
_entity.type
_entity.pdbx_description
1 polymer ?
#
loop_
_entity_poly.entity_id
_entity_poly.type
_entity_poly.pdbx_seq_one_letter_code
_entity_poly.pdbx_strand_id
1 'polypeptide(L)'
;MIQQRLPGHLNNNDSTNLGGSYGLEIRGGKKGIAILYHHGLEIERVDLSDIPAKRIFIVRLVERRVNQTRLAEKLNISRQSIHNYVERKEHFGLEGLINSYRVTPNTTLQEQRKENLANRPSGNLSRKLEKIRRKDRIKAQEIQESKPKQRSLFFAVEDGDAVKGVSLKKQPFVEQHDWLESRYAGVFVYIVHLFSQSNLISLLSRYFGNGYKIFMVFILMVAKNIRSLEQLKNVRSRDAGIILGLGCIPSKPVIWKWFYCAAQLNVAQKVLNDFFRYQIRGGLVGCFFLFTDGHLLPYTGKEKIHCGYSTQRNIPLPGQTNMVTCDTSGRIIDFDIQEGTGNLRNHISFFSDKWKGDIPKSAVHVFDREGYGSDFFFGLKSKGICFVTWDKHVNHGLLAKIEDKKFTEELELNGKQYRYFEQSKEFTASTDTGKETFSLRYFILWNISSKRRTAGLAYTGEHDITGNDCVIGILNRWGASENTFKHIKERHLIIITLDSHSSQARDKKL
;
A
#
# COMPACT_ATOMS: atom_id res chain seq x y z
N MET A 1 -48.54 -24.19 -18.78
CA MET A 1 -49.96 -24.48 -18.51
C MET A 1 -50.50 -23.40 -17.57
N ILE A 2 -51.16 -22.41 -18.17
CA ILE A 2 -52.26 -21.55 -17.68
C ILE A 2 -52.25 -21.09 -16.21
N GLN A 3 -51.91 -19.80 -16.05
CA GLN A 3 -52.52 -18.75 -15.20
C GLN A 3 -53.32 -19.18 -13.96
N GLN A 4 -52.80 -18.87 -12.77
CA GLN A 4 -53.63 -18.43 -11.65
C GLN A 4 -53.76 -16.90 -11.70
N ARG A 5 -55.00 -16.45 -11.84
CA ARG A 5 -55.44 -15.05 -11.94
C ARG A 5 -55.23 -14.34 -10.60
N LEU A 6 -54.39 -13.30 -10.59
CA LEU A 6 -54.48 -12.22 -9.60
C LEU A 6 -55.51 -11.20 -10.10
N PRO A 7 -56.44 -10.73 -9.24
CA PRO A 7 -57.50 -9.83 -9.66
C PRO A 7 -56.99 -8.39 -9.78
N GLY A 8 -57.44 -7.70 -10.84
CA GLY A 8 -57.47 -6.23 -10.88
C GLY A 8 -56.31 -5.56 -11.61
N HIS A 9 -56.27 -5.71 -12.92
CA HIS A 9 -55.63 -4.75 -13.82
C HIS A 9 -56.29 -3.36 -13.61
N LEU A 10 -55.62 -2.44 -12.91
CA LEU A 10 -55.89 -1.01 -13.08
C LEU A 10 -55.12 -0.56 -14.32
N ASN A 11 -55.78 -0.66 -15.47
CA ASN A 11 -55.48 0.20 -16.62
C ASN A 11 -55.69 1.66 -16.18
N ASN A 12 -54.62 2.37 -15.84
CA ASN A 12 -54.60 3.82 -15.88
C ASN A 12 -53.16 4.30 -16.15
N ASN A 13 -52.96 4.94 -17.30
CA ASN A 13 -51.66 5.43 -17.82
C ASN A 13 -51.00 6.53 -16.96
N ASP A 14 -51.46 6.77 -15.73
CA ASP A 14 -51.04 7.90 -14.90
C ASP A 14 -50.26 7.53 -13.63
N SER A 15 -50.06 6.25 -13.31
CA SER A 15 -49.27 5.81 -12.15
C SER A 15 -47.79 5.64 -12.50
N THR A 16 -46.89 6.23 -11.71
CA THR A 16 -45.43 6.15 -11.92
C THR A 16 -44.78 5.32 -10.82
N ASN A 17 -43.97 4.33 -11.20
CA ASN A 17 -43.24 3.48 -10.26
C ASN A 17 -42.02 4.24 -9.69
N LEU A 18 -42.02 4.45 -8.38
CA LEU A 18 -41.00 5.20 -7.67
C LEU A 18 -39.91 4.30 -7.04
N GLY A 19 -39.97 2.97 -7.22
CA GLY A 19 -39.05 1.99 -6.65
C GLY A 19 -39.54 1.37 -5.33
N GLY A 20 -39.02 0.18 -4.99
CA GLY A 20 -39.39 -0.53 -3.75
C GLY A 20 -40.86 -0.95 -3.68
N SER A 21 -41.47 -1.28 -4.83
CA SER A 21 -42.90 -1.62 -4.96
C SER A 21 -43.89 -0.48 -4.69
N TYR A 22 -43.41 0.77 -4.59
CA TYR A 22 -44.24 1.96 -4.46
C TYR A 22 -44.58 2.58 -5.83
N GLY A 23 -45.86 2.89 -6.03
CA GLY A 23 -46.38 3.61 -7.21
C GLY A 23 -47.09 4.91 -6.79
N LEU A 24 -46.96 5.97 -7.59
CA LEU A 24 -47.59 7.26 -7.31
C LEU A 24 -48.43 7.72 -8.50
N GLU A 25 -49.70 8.01 -8.25
CA GLU A 25 -50.64 8.60 -9.19
C GLU A 25 -51.00 10.03 -8.75
N ILE A 26 -51.15 10.95 -9.70
CA ILE A 26 -51.54 12.33 -9.41
C ILE A 26 -52.76 12.66 -10.28
N ARG A 27 -53.89 12.97 -9.65
CA ARG A 27 -55.14 13.36 -10.33
C ARG A 27 -55.38 14.85 -10.16
N GLY A 28 -55.53 15.61 -11.26
CA GLY A 28 -55.81 17.06 -11.21
C GLY A 28 -54.57 17.98 -11.24
N GLY A 29 -53.41 17.48 -11.68
CA GLY A 29 -52.21 18.30 -11.91
C GLY A 29 -51.53 18.84 -10.64
N LYS A 30 -50.92 20.04 -10.70
CA LYS A 30 -50.04 20.60 -9.64
C LYS A 30 -50.71 20.84 -8.28
N LYS A 31 -52.04 20.97 -8.25
CA LYS A 31 -52.88 21.15 -7.05
C LYS A 31 -53.90 20.02 -6.90
N GLY A 32 -53.57 18.85 -7.45
CA GLY A 32 -54.42 17.66 -7.46
C GLY A 32 -54.22 16.77 -6.24
N ILE A 33 -54.87 15.60 -6.26
CA ILE A 33 -54.73 14.57 -5.23
C ILE A 33 -53.62 13.61 -5.65
N ALA A 34 -52.65 13.39 -4.75
CA ALA A 34 -51.64 12.35 -4.87
C ALA A 34 -52.13 11.06 -4.18
N ILE A 35 -52.06 9.95 -4.89
CA ILE A 35 -52.45 8.62 -4.39
C ILE A 35 -51.21 7.71 -4.42
N LEU A 36 -50.81 7.22 -3.24
CA LEU A 36 -49.68 6.31 -3.08
C LEU A 36 -50.16 4.86 -3.02
N TYR A 37 -49.55 4.02 -3.85
CA TYR A 37 -49.76 2.58 -3.90
C TYR A 37 -48.53 1.82 -3.42
N HIS A 38 -48.72 0.66 -2.79
CA HIS A 38 -47.68 -0.33 -2.53
C HIS A 38 -48.22 -1.71 -2.88
N HIS A 39 -47.50 -2.44 -3.74
CA HIS A 39 -47.99 -3.70 -4.31
C HIS A 39 -49.39 -3.59 -4.95
N GLY A 40 -49.71 -2.43 -5.54
CA GLY A 40 -51.00 -2.19 -6.20
C GLY A 40 -52.17 -1.84 -5.25
N LEU A 41 -51.95 -1.87 -3.93
CA LEU A 41 -52.94 -1.43 -2.94
C LEU A 41 -52.70 0.02 -2.56
N GLU A 42 -53.79 0.79 -2.49
CA GLU A 42 -53.76 2.18 -2.05
C GLU A 42 -53.46 2.27 -0.54
N ILE A 43 -52.46 3.09 -0.16
CA ILE A 43 -52.09 3.30 1.25
C ILE A 43 -52.46 4.70 1.74
N GLU A 44 -52.23 5.72 0.91
CA GLU A 44 -52.30 7.10 1.37
C GLU A 44 -52.79 8.02 0.24
N ARG A 45 -53.75 8.88 0.55
CA ARG A 45 -54.20 9.97 -0.33
C ARG A 45 -53.87 11.31 0.31
N VAL A 46 -53.24 12.20 -0.44
CA VAL A 46 -52.87 13.53 0.04
C VAL A 46 -53.28 14.59 -0.97
N ASP A 47 -53.95 15.62 -0.49
CA ASP A 47 -54.21 16.82 -1.29
C ASP A 47 -52.92 17.64 -1.44
N LEU A 48 -52.42 17.77 -2.68
CA LEU A 48 -51.21 18.54 -2.97
C LEU A 48 -51.44 20.06 -2.88
N SER A 49 -52.69 20.52 -2.79
CA SER A 49 -53.05 21.92 -2.56
C SER A 49 -52.75 22.36 -1.11
N ASP A 50 -52.78 21.41 -0.18
CA ASP A 50 -52.31 21.58 1.18
C ASP A 50 -50.77 21.49 1.21
N ILE A 51 -50.13 22.64 1.38
CA ILE A 51 -48.68 22.79 1.33
C ILE A 51 -48.00 22.04 2.50
N PRO A 52 -48.45 22.19 3.77
CA PRO A 52 -48.02 21.34 4.87
C PRO A 52 -48.17 19.84 4.59
N ALA A 53 -49.35 19.38 4.17
CA ALA A 53 -49.59 17.96 3.91
C ALA A 53 -48.70 17.42 2.79
N LYS A 54 -48.52 18.18 1.71
CA LYS A 54 -47.60 17.88 0.61
C LYS A 54 -46.15 17.71 1.08
N ARG A 55 -45.65 18.60 1.95
CA ARG A 55 -44.27 18.52 2.46
C ARG A 55 -44.07 17.29 3.36
N ILE A 56 -45.02 17.01 4.24
CA ILE A 56 -44.98 15.84 5.12
C ILE A 56 -45.00 14.55 4.28
N PHE A 57 -45.87 14.50 3.28
CA PHE A 57 -45.96 13.38 2.34
C PHE A 57 -44.65 13.13 1.60
N ILE A 58 -44.00 14.18 1.07
CA ILE A 58 -42.71 14.05 0.39
C ILE A 58 -41.63 13.48 1.32
N VAL A 59 -41.53 13.98 2.55
CA VAL A 59 -40.51 13.50 3.50
C VAL A 59 -40.76 12.03 3.87
N ARG A 60 -42.01 11.63 4.10
CA ARG A 60 -42.37 10.23 4.36
C ARG A 60 -41.99 9.29 3.21
N LEU A 61 -42.18 9.73 1.96
CA LEU A 61 -41.77 8.93 0.80
C LEU A 61 -40.25 8.74 0.75
N VAL A 62 -39.47 9.76 1.11
CA VAL A 62 -38.01 9.65 1.19
C VAL A 62 -37.59 8.69 2.31
N GLU A 63 -38.25 8.71 3.46
CA GLU A 63 -38.03 7.77 4.58
C GLU A 63 -38.33 6.32 4.19
N ARG A 64 -39.31 6.11 3.30
CA ARG A 64 -39.63 4.80 2.70
C ARG A 64 -38.65 4.39 1.59
N ARG A 65 -37.51 5.07 1.46
CA ARG A 65 -36.41 4.80 0.51
C ARG A 65 -36.83 4.82 -0.97
N VAL A 66 -37.82 5.64 -1.29
CA VAL A 66 -38.30 5.84 -2.64
C VAL A 66 -37.28 6.62 -3.49
N ASN A 67 -37.21 6.36 -4.80
CA ASN A 67 -36.29 7.05 -5.71
C ASN A 67 -36.63 8.54 -5.80
N GLN A 68 -35.75 9.39 -5.24
CA GLN A 68 -35.95 10.84 -5.15
C GLN A 68 -35.98 11.53 -6.51
N THR A 69 -35.28 11.02 -7.52
CA THR A 69 -35.26 11.60 -8.87
C THR A 69 -36.62 11.42 -9.54
N ARG A 70 -37.17 10.20 -9.50
CA ARG A 70 -38.50 9.91 -10.04
C ARG A 70 -39.61 10.64 -9.27
N LEU A 71 -39.46 10.77 -7.95
CA LEU A 71 -40.37 11.55 -7.12
C LEU A 71 -40.36 13.04 -7.49
N ALA A 72 -39.17 13.61 -7.71
CA ALA A 72 -38.98 15.00 -8.13
C ALA A 72 -39.64 15.28 -9.48
N GLU A 73 -39.42 14.41 -10.46
CA GLU A 73 -40.02 14.48 -11.80
C GLU A 73 -41.55 14.42 -11.72
N LYS A 74 -42.10 13.44 -11.00
CA LYS A 74 -43.56 13.23 -10.92
C LYS A 74 -44.29 14.37 -10.20
N LEU A 75 -43.71 14.92 -9.14
CA LEU A 75 -44.29 16.06 -8.40
C LEU A 75 -43.93 17.43 -8.99
N ASN A 76 -43.13 17.46 -10.06
CA ASN A 76 -42.61 18.67 -10.70
C ASN A 76 -41.96 19.64 -9.69
N ILE A 77 -41.04 19.10 -8.87
CA ILE A 77 -40.24 19.84 -7.88
C ILE A 77 -38.77 19.53 -8.06
N SER A 78 -37.88 20.44 -7.65
CA SER A 78 -36.45 20.16 -7.71
C SER A 78 -36.04 19.15 -6.62
N ARG A 79 -35.06 18.29 -6.93
CA ARG A 79 -34.44 17.39 -5.95
C ARG A 79 -33.87 18.15 -4.74
N GLN A 80 -33.37 19.36 -4.98
CA GLN A 80 -32.92 20.26 -3.91
C GLN A 80 -34.05 20.65 -2.94
N SER A 81 -35.28 20.80 -3.44
CA SER A 81 -36.44 21.11 -2.59
C SER A 81 -36.80 19.93 -1.69
N ILE A 82 -36.73 18.70 -2.21
CA ILE A 82 -36.92 17.48 -1.44
C ILE A 82 -35.86 17.40 -0.32
N HIS A 83 -34.59 17.62 -0.66
CA HIS A 83 -33.49 17.65 0.30
C HIS A 83 -33.71 18.69 1.41
N ASN A 84 -34.14 19.90 1.04
CA ASN A 84 -34.43 20.96 2.00
C ASN A 84 -35.61 20.61 2.93
N TYR A 85 -36.60 19.82 2.48
CA TYR A 85 -37.69 19.37 3.35
C TYR A 85 -37.21 18.31 4.34
N VAL A 86 -36.40 17.36 3.90
CA VAL A 86 -35.83 16.31 4.77
C VAL A 86 -34.97 16.94 5.87
N GLU A 87 -34.01 17.78 5.52
CA GLU A 87 -33.16 18.46 6.50
C GLU A 87 -33.94 19.37 7.46
N ARG A 88 -35.01 20.04 6.97
CA ARG A 88 -35.86 20.85 7.84
C ARG A 88 -36.54 19.99 8.90
N LYS A 89 -36.99 18.78 8.54
CA LYS A 89 -37.55 17.83 9.51
C LYS A 89 -36.48 17.34 10.48
N GLU A 90 -35.28 17.02 10.00
CA GLU A 90 -34.17 16.55 10.84
C GLU A 90 -33.75 17.58 11.89
N HIS A 91 -33.66 18.86 11.52
CA HIS A 91 -33.21 19.92 12.43
C HIS A 91 -34.33 20.57 13.26
N PHE A 92 -35.56 20.60 12.77
CA PHE A 92 -36.67 21.37 13.37
C PHE A 92 -37.96 20.56 13.58
N GLY A 93 -37.93 19.24 13.37
CA GLY A 93 -39.10 18.36 13.53
C GLY A 93 -40.21 18.60 12.49
N LEU A 94 -41.39 18.00 12.72
CA LEU A 94 -42.55 18.16 11.83
C LEU A 94 -43.06 19.61 11.79
N GLU A 95 -42.90 20.36 12.88
CA GLU A 95 -43.25 21.79 12.97
C GLU A 95 -42.47 22.64 11.95
N GLY A 96 -41.22 22.26 11.62
CA GLY A 96 -40.40 22.91 10.60
C GLY A 96 -40.95 22.82 9.17
N LEU A 97 -41.93 21.93 8.92
CA LEU A 97 -42.58 21.77 7.62
C LEU A 97 -43.88 22.56 7.47
N ILE A 98 -44.51 22.93 8.60
CA ILE A 98 -45.88 23.48 8.68
C ILE A 98 -45.91 25.01 8.46
N ASN A 99 -44.79 25.71 8.62
CA ASN A 99 -44.77 27.18 8.57
C ASN A 99 -44.57 27.75 7.16
N SER A 100 -45.68 28.01 6.47
CA SER A 100 -45.76 29.03 5.41
C SER A 100 -47.17 29.61 5.34
N TYR A 101 -47.31 30.89 5.69
CA TYR A 101 -48.57 31.67 5.74
C TYR A 101 -49.37 31.59 4.43
N ARG A 102 -50.69 31.37 4.52
CA ARG A 102 -51.64 31.57 3.40
C ARG A 102 -52.18 33.00 3.45
N VAL A 103 -52.19 33.67 2.30
CA VAL A 103 -52.89 34.95 2.10
C VAL A 103 -54.38 34.64 2.08
N THR A 104 -55.20 35.29 2.91
CA THR A 104 -56.65 35.16 2.81
C THR A 104 -57.15 35.86 1.55
N PRO A 105 -58.17 35.33 0.86
CA PRO A 105 -58.78 36.04 -0.25
C PRO A 105 -59.34 37.37 0.28
N ASN A 106 -59.05 38.47 -0.42
CA ASN A 106 -59.53 39.84 -0.17
C ASN A 106 -58.69 40.75 0.74
N THR A 107 -57.43 40.43 1.02
CA THR A 107 -56.48 41.37 1.66
C THR A 107 -55.20 41.51 0.85
N THR A 108 -54.69 42.74 0.73
CA THR A 108 -53.40 42.95 0.06
C THR A 108 -52.26 42.40 0.92
N LEU A 109 -51.21 41.92 0.25
CA LEU A 109 -50.06 41.27 0.89
C LEU A 109 -49.30 42.22 1.85
N GLN A 110 -49.49 43.53 1.73
CA GLN A 110 -48.91 44.55 2.58
C GLN A 110 -49.70 44.77 3.89
N GLU A 111 -51.02 44.81 3.84
CA GLU A 111 -51.89 45.02 5.01
C GLU A 111 -51.81 43.83 5.97
N GLN A 112 -51.84 42.61 5.43
CA GLN A 112 -51.70 41.40 6.25
C GLN A 112 -50.32 41.21 6.89
N ARG A 113 -49.27 41.77 6.28
CA ARG A 113 -47.91 41.79 6.86
C ARG A 113 -47.81 42.72 8.06
N LYS A 114 -48.65 43.76 8.11
CA LYS A 114 -48.75 44.70 9.24
C LYS A 114 -49.54 44.10 10.41
N GLU A 115 -50.64 43.39 10.14
CA GLU A 115 -51.49 42.82 11.20
C GLU A 115 -50.85 41.61 11.91
N ASN A 116 -50.12 40.75 11.20
CA ASN A 116 -49.52 39.53 11.77
C ASN A 116 -48.07 39.73 12.27
N LEU A 117 -47.66 40.97 12.54
CA LEU A 117 -46.29 41.31 12.95
C LEU A 117 -45.94 40.72 14.33
N ALA A 118 -46.93 40.62 15.23
CA ALA A 118 -46.79 40.08 16.59
C ALA A 118 -46.69 38.54 16.63
N ASN A 119 -47.26 37.83 15.64
CA ASN A 119 -47.27 36.36 15.57
C ASN A 119 -46.08 35.77 14.76
N ARG A 120 -45.00 36.55 14.57
CA ARG A 120 -43.81 36.09 13.83
C ARG A 120 -42.92 35.20 14.72
N PRO A 121 -42.72 33.90 14.39
CA PRO A 121 -41.56 33.19 14.92
C PRO A 121 -40.28 33.84 14.36
N SER A 122 -39.31 34.11 15.23
CA SER A 122 -38.12 34.87 14.86
C SER A 122 -37.20 34.09 13.90
N GLY A 123 -37.17 34.56 12.65
CA GLY A 123 -36.12 34.25 11.66
C GLY A 123 -36.47 33.18 10.62
N ASN A 124 -36.15 33.47 9.36
CA ASN A 124 -36.30 32.56 8.21
C ASN A 124 -35.52 31.26 8.46
N LEU A 125 -36.24 30.15 8.66
CA LEU A 125 -35.67 28.81 8.93
C LEU A 125 -34.62 28.39 7.87
N SER A 126 -34.79 28.82 6.62
CA SER A 126 -33.80 28.57 5.56
C SER A 126 -32.43 29.20 5.85
N ARG A 127 -32.40 30.42 6.42
CA ARG A 127 -31.15 31.09 6.80
C ARG A 127 -30.50 30.44 8.03
N LYS A 128 -31.29 29.87 8.94
CA LYS A 128 -30.75 29.09 10.08
C LYS A 128 -30.08 27.80 9.58
N LEU A 129 -30.72 27.11 8.64
CA LEU A 129 -30.20 25.89 8.01
C LEU A 129 -28.92 26.15 7.21
N GLU A 130 -28.86 27.27 6.49
CA GLU A 130 -27.65 27.70 5.77
C GLU A 130 -26.48 28.01 6.71
N LYS A 131 -26.74 28.64 7.86
CA LYS A 131 -25.72 28.87 8.91
C LYS A 131 -25.22 27.57 9.52
N ILE A 132 -26.10 26.58 9.73
CA ILE A 132 -25.72 25.24 10.22
C ILE A 132 -24.80 24.56 9.20
N ARG A 133 -25.21 24.49 7.92
CA ARG A 133 -24.38 23.93 6.84
C ARG A 133 -23.00 24.59 6.74
N ARG A 134 -22.93 25.92 6.92
CA ARG A 134 -21.65 26.64 6.91
C ARG A 134 -20.76 26.23 8.09
N LYS A 135 -21.32 26.10 9.29
CA LYS A 135 -20.58 25.63 10.48
C LYS A 135 -20.09 24.19 10.32
N ASP A 136 -20.91 23.30 9.77
CA ASP A 136 -20.55 21.89 9.59
C ASP A 136 -19.46 21.75 8.51
N ARG A 137 -19.50 22.56 7.45
CA ARG A 137 -18.41 22.60 6.45
C ARG A 137 -17.09 23.07 7.04
N ILE A 138 -17.13 24.12 7.88
CA ILE A 138 -15.93 24.64 8.55
C ILE A 138 -15.36 23.57 9.48
N LYS A 139 -16.19 22.93 10.32
CA LYS A 139 -15.75 21.83 11.18
C LYS A 139 -15.20 20.64 10.40
N ALA A 140 -15.82 20.28 9.28
CA ALA A 140 -15.33 19.18 8.42
C ALA A 140 -13.97 19.53 7.78
N GLN A 141 -13.76 20.80 7.38
CA GLN A 141 -12.47 21.29 6.90
C GLN A 141 -11.42 21.29 8.02
N GLU A 142 -11.76 21.79 9.21
CA GLU A 142 -10.86 21.78 10.38
C GLU A 142 -10.44 20.35 10.75
N ILE A 143 -11.38 19.39 10.75
CA ILE A 143 -11.09 17.96 10.98
C ILE A 143 -10.22 17.36 9.86
N GLN A 144 -10.41 17.81 8.61
CA GLN A 144 -9.63 17.35 7.47
C GLN A 144 -8.21 17.93 7.47
N GLU A 145 -8.04 19.15 7.98
CA GLU A 145 -6.75 19.82 8.16
C GLU A 145 -6.00 19.30 9.41
N SER A 146 -6.73 18.87 10.44
CA SER A 146 -6.17 18.29 11.67
C SER A 146 -5.84 16.80 11.58
N LYS A 147 -6.34 16.09 10.56
CA LYS A 147 -5.85 14.74 10.24
C LYS A 147 -4.36 14.85 9.95
N PRO A 148 -3.50 13.97 10.50
CA PRO A 148 -2.09 13.98 10.15
C PRO A 148 -1.99 13.80 8.65
N LYS A 149 -1.68 14.89 7.92
CA LYS A 149 -1.23 14.80 6.54
C LYS A 149 -0.07 13.84 6.59
N GLN A 150 -0.22 12.67 5.97
CA GLN A 150 0.86 11.73 5.75
C GLN A 150 2.02 12.57 5.23
N ARG A 151 3.07 12.76 6.05
CA ARG A 151 4.17 13.65 5.71
C ARG A 151 4.66 13.16 4.36
N SER A 152 4.52 14.00 3.33
CA SER A 152 5.20 13.76 2.07
C SER A 152 6.67 13.88 2.37
N LEU A 153 7.28 12.76 2.75
CA LEU A 153 8.72 12.65 2.77
C LEU A 153 9.13 12.81 1.31
N PHE A 154 9.64 13.98 0.98
CA PHE A 154 10.25 14.17 -0.31
C PHE A 154 11.60 13.44 -0.27
N PHE A 155 12.03 12.88 -1.41
CA PHE A 155 13.40 12.40 -1.53
C PHE A 155 14.33 13.59 -1.26
N ALA A 156 14.98 13.58 -0.10
CA ALA A 156 16.04 14.50 0.25
C ALA A 156 17.29 14.04 -0.50
N VAL A 157 17.41 14.45 -1.75
CA VAL A 157 18.65 14.31 -2.51
C VAL A 157 19.64 15.29 -1.87
N GLU A 158 20.79 14.81 -1.40
CA GLU A 158 21.84 15.68 -0.88
C GLU A 158 22.21 16.73 -1.95
N ASP A 159 22.09 18.01 -1.59
CA ASP A 159 22.33 19.14 -2.50
C ASP A 159 23.78 19.14 -2.97
N GLY A 160 23.98 18.87 -4.26
CA GLY A 160 25.30 18.89 -4.89
C GLY A 160 25.27 18.65 -6.40
N ASP A 161 24.36 17.80 -6.89
CA ASP A 161 24.27 17.48 -8.32
C ASP A 161 23.08 18.21 -8.98
N ALA A 162 23.37 19.09 -9.94
CA ALA A 162 22.40 19.93 -10.65
C ALA A 162 21.17 19.13 -11.13
N VAL A 163 19.98 19.54 -10.68
CA VAL A 163 18.69 18.95 -11.04
C VAL A 163 18.52 19.01 -12.56
N LYS A 164 18.70 17.87 -13.25
CA LYS A 164 18.36 17.75 -14.68
C LYS A 164 16.84 17.70 -14.82
N GLY A 165 16.21 18.88 -14.90
CA GLY A 165 14.78 18.99 -15.16
C GLY A 165 14.40 18.26 -16.47
N VAL A 166 13.33 17.47 -16.42
CA VAL A 166 12.71 16.91 -17.63
C VAL A 166 11.97 18.04 -18.34
N SER A 167 12.26 18.26 -19.63
CA SER A 167 11.56 19.29 -20.40
C SER A 167 10.05 18.99 -20.47
N LEU A 168 9.22 20.04 -20.50
CA LEU A 168 7.74 19.92 -20.50
C LEU A 168 7.21 18.96 -21.58
N LYS A 169 7.80 18.97 -22.78
CA LYS A 169 7.44 18.06 -23.90
C LYS A 169 7.83 16.59 -23.68
N LYS A 170 8.63 16.30 -22.65
CA LYS A 170 9.15 14.94 -22.35
C LYS A 170 8.64 14.43 -21.00
N GLN A 171 7.76 15.18 -20.33
CA GLN A 171 7.05 14.69 -19.15
C GLN A 171 6.12 13.54 -19.52
N PRO A 172 5.84 12.62 -18.59
CA PRO A 172 4.86 11.57 -18.84
C PRO A 172 3.46 12.19 -18.96
N PHE A 173 2.61 11.60 -19.80
CA PHE A 173 1.19 11.98 -19.96
C PHE A 173 0.94 13.40 -20.50
N VAL A 174 1.80 13.87 -21.41
CA VAL A 174 1.59 15.14 -22.13
C VAL A 174 0.39 15.07 -23.07
N GLU A 175 0.13 13.90 -23.65
CA GLU A 175 -1.04 13.67 -24.50
C GLU A 175 -2.29 13.49 -23.64
N GLN A 176 -3.37 14.23 -23.95
CA GLN A 176 -4.68 14.04 -23.34
C GLN A 176 -5.51 13.07 -24.18
N HIS A 177 -6.23 12.20 -23.48
CA HIS A 177 -7.07 11.18 -24.10
C HIS A 177 -8.43 11.12 -23.39
N ASP A 178 -9.48 10.87 -24.17
CA ASP A 178 -10.82 10.56 -23.66
C ASP A 178 -10.88 9.11 -23.15
N TRP A 179 -12.07 8.64 -22.75
CA TRP A 179 -12.27 7.25 -22.35
C TRP A 179 -11.91 6.27 -23.47
N LEU A 180 -10.85 5.49 -23.26
CA LEU A 180 -10.34 4.49 -24.20
C LEU A 180 -10.23 3.12 -23.55
N GLU A 181 -10.60 2.07 -24.29
CA GLU A 181 -10.34 0.70 -23.88
C GLU A 181 -8.85 0.37 -24.09
N SER A 182 -8.22 -0.26 -23.10
CA SER A 182 -6.83 -0.70 -23.19
C SER A 182 -6.61 -2.06 -22.53
N ARG A 183 -5.84 -2.92 -23.21
CA ARG A 183 -5.40 -4.22 -22.68
C ARG A 183 -4.37 -4.09 -21.56
N TYR A 184 -3.83 -2.90 -21.39
CA TYR A 184 -2.79 -2.58 -20.42
C TYR A 184 -3.31 -1.70 -19.28
N ALA A 185 -4.62 -1.40 -19.22
CA ALA A 185 -5.22 -0.55 -18.19
C ALA A 185 -4.85 -0.97 -16.75
N GLY A 186 -4.70 -2.28 -16.48
CA GLY A 186 -4.26 -2.78 -15.17
C GLY A 186 -2.87 -2.32 -14.73
N VAL A 187 -1.99 -1.94 -15.67
CA VAL A 187 -0.66 -1.37 -15.36
C VAL A 187 -0.79 -0.01 -14.67
N PHE A 188 -1.87 0.72 -14.94
CA PHE A 188 -2.10 2.05 -14.40
C PHE A 188 -2.21 2.06 -12.87
N VAL A 189 -2.65 0.95 -12.26
CA VAL A 189 -2.70 0.80 -10.79
C VAL A 189 -1.32 0.97 -10.17
N TYR A 190 -0.28 0.39 -10.80
CA TYR A 190 1.10 0.54 -10.35
C TYR A 190 1.60 1.97 -10.55
N ILE A 191 1.33 2.56 -11.71
CA ILE A 191 1.76 3.92 -12.07
C ILE A 191 1.22 4.94 -11.07
N VAL A 192 -0.08 4.89 -10.78
CA VAL A 192 -0.72 5.82 -9.83
C VAL A 192 -0.05 5.73 -8.47
N HIS A 193 0.19 4.52 -7.95
CA HIS A 193 0.88 4.35 -6.68
C HIS A 193 2.33 4.87 -6.74
N LEU A 194 3.09 4.46 -7.75
CA LEU A 194 4.50 4.83 -7.88
C LEU A 194 4.72 6.34 -8.08
N PHE A 195 3.74 7.04 -8.61
CA PHE A 195 3.88 8.47 -8.90
C PHE A 195 3.30 9.32 -7.78
N SER A 196 2.08 9.02 -7.35
CA SER A 196 1.37 9.85 -6.37
C SER A 196 1.79 9.56 -4.94
N GLN A 197 2.15 8.32 -4.62
CA GLN A 197 2.44 7.92 -3.23
C GLN A 197 3.94 7.82 -2.97
N SER A 198 4.70 7.23 -3.89
CA SER A 198 6.15 7.02 -3.67
C SER A 198 7.05 8.04 -4.36
N ASN A 199 6.52 8.97 -5.17
CA ASN A 199 7.29 9.97 -5.92
C ASN A 199 8.45 9.36 -6.76
N LEU A 200 8.39 8.09 -7.14
CA LEU A 200 9.50 7.34 -7.72
C LEU A 200 9.96 7.96 -9.05
N ILE A 201 9.04 8.45 -9.88
CA ILE A 201 9.42 9.14 -11.11
C ILE A 201 10.23 10.39 -10.85
N SER A 202 9.91 11.13 -9.79
CA SER A 202 10.66 12.34 -9.45
C SER A 202 12.10 11.97 -9.12
N LEU A 203 12.30 10.95 -8.28
CA LEU A 203 13.63 10.40 -7.97
C LEU A 203 14.38 9.99 -9.24
N LEU A 204 13.76 9.12 -10.05
CA LEU A 204 14.38 8.60 -11.28
C LEU A 204 14.69 9.72 -12.28
N SER A 205 13.80 10.69 -12.41
CA SER A 205 13.97 11.83 -13.32
C SER A 205 15.10 12.75 -12.86
N ARG A 206 15.29 12.95 -11.54
CA ARG A 206 16.40 13.75 -11.00
C ARG A 206 17.76 13.15 -11.34
N TYR A 207 17.90 11.83 -11.23
CA TYR A 207 19.16 11.13 -11.50
C TYR A 207 19.40 10.82 -12.98
N PHE A 208 18.38 10.30 -13.67
CA PHE A 208 18.53 9.81 -15.04
C PHE A 208 18.07 10.83 -16.10
N GLY A 209 17.48 11.97 -15.71
CA GLY A 209 16.84 12.88 -16.65
C GLY A 209 15.81 12.14 -17.49
N ASN A 210 15.86 12.29 -18.81
CA ASN A 210 14.99 11.55 -19.75
C ASN A 210 15.19 10.02 -19.74
N GLY A 211 16.24 9.51 -19.09
CA GLY A 211 16.46 8.09 -18.90
C GLY A 211 15.39 7.41 -18.05
N TYR A 212 14.58 8.16 -17.26
CA TYR A 212 13.47 7.59 -16.48
C TYR A 212 12.51 6.72 -17.32
N LYS A 213 12.42 6.98 -18.63
CA LYS A 213 11.56 6.26 -19.57
C LYS A 213 11.85 4.76 -19.65
N ILE A 214 13.10 4.34 -19.46
CA ILE A 214 13.42 2.90 -19.45
C ILE A 214 12.77 2.19 -18.25
N PHE A 215 12.70 2.85 -17.11
CA PHE A 215 12.06 2.31 -15.90
C PHE A 215 10.55 2.20 -16.07
N MET A 216 9.93 3.12 -16.83
CA MET A 216 8.52 2.97 -17.22
C MET A 216 8.27 1.71 -18.05
N VAL A 217 9.18 1.40 -18.97
CA VAL A 217 9.13 0.14 -19.72
C VAL A 217 9.32 -1.06 -18.79
N PHE A 218 10.22 -0.98 -17.79
CA PHE A 218 10.38 -2.04 -16.79
C PHE A 218 9.13 -2.25 -15.94
N ILE A 219 8.40 -1.19 -15.55
CA ILE A 219 7.12 -1.31 -14.84
C ILE A 219 6.11 -2.11 -15.67
N LEU A 220 5.99 -1.80 -16.97
CA LEU A 220 5.16 -2.60 -17.89
C LEU A 220 5.62 -4.06 -17.94
N MET A 221 6.92 -4.28 -18.04
CA MET A 221 7.48 -5.63 -18.13
C MET A 221 7.17 -6.45 -16.89
N VAL A 222 7.36 -5.90 -15.70
CA VAL A 222 6.97 -6.56 -14.43
C VAL A 222 5.46 -6.81 -14.39
N ALA A 223 4.65 -5.79 -14.66
CA ALA A 223 3.19 -5.89 -14.57
C ALA A 223 2.59 -6.89 -15.57
N LYS A 224 3.25 -7.12 -16.71
CA LYS A 224 2.81 -8.07 -17.76
C LYS A 224 3.63 -9.35 -17.82
N ASN A 225 4.55 -9.57 -16.88
CA ASN A 225 5.47 -10.71 -16.85
C ASN A 225 6.23 -10.89 -18.18
N ILE A 226 6.69 -9.79 -18.75
CA ILE A 226 7.58 -9.77 -19.93
C ILE A 226 9.01 -9.91 -19.41
N ARG A 227 9.68 -11.00 -19.78
CA ARG A 227 10.95 -11.42 -19.16
C ARG A 227 12.18 -10.92 -19.89
N SER A 228 12.04 -10.37 -21.08
CA SER A 228 13.16 -9.80 -21.83
C SER A 228 12.75 -8.60 -22.67
N LEU A 229 13.72 -7.72 -22.97
CA LEU A 229 13.49 -6.56 -23.84
C LEU A 229 13.08 -6.98 -25.27
N GLU A 230 13.51 -8.16 -25.73
CA GLU A 230 13.17 -8.73 -27.03
C GLU A 230 11.68 -9.05 -27.14
N GLN A 231 11.05 -9.46 -26.03
CA GLN A 231 9.63 -9.81 -26.00
C GLN A 231 8.72 -8.57 -26.15
N LEU A 232 9.24 -7.36 -25.99
CA LEU A 232 8.49 -6.12 -26.22
C LEU A 232 8.01 -5.97 -27.66
N LYS A 233 8.59 -6.70 -28.63
CA LYS A 233 8.09 -6.75 -30.01
C LYS A 233 6.64 -7.27 -30.13
N ASN A 234 6.17 -8.00 -29.12
CA ASN A 234 4.82 -8.56 -29.08
C ASN A 234 3.80 -7.61 -28.39
N VAL A 235 4.26 -6.47 -27.87
CA VAL A 235 3.41 -5.47 -27.22
C VAL A 235 2.84 -4.51 -28.26
N ARG A 236 1.58 -4.12 -28.11
CA ARG A 236 1.00 -3.06 -28.95
C ARG A 236 1.56 -1.71 -28.51
N SER A 237 2.59 -1.25 -29.21
CA SER A 237 3.43 -0.12 -28.80
C SER A 237 2.68 1.16 -28.48
N ARG A 238 1.67 1.54 -29.29
CA ARG A 238 0.88 2.76 -29.05
C ARG A 238 0.00 2.63 -27.82
N ASP A 239 -0.77 1.54 -27.73
CA ASP A 239 -1.69 1.24 -26.62
C ASP A 239 -0.94 1.20 -25.27
N ALA A 240 0.14 0.43 -25.18
CA ALA A 240 0.96 0.37 -23.97
C ALA A 240 1.72 1.68 -23.70
N GLY A 241 2.16 2.39 -24.76
CA GLY A 241 2.87 3.66 -24.65
C GLY A 241 2.01 4.77 -24.06
N ILE A 242 0.72 4.82 -24.41
CA ILE A 242 -0.26 5.74 -23.81
C ILE A 242 -0.40 5.47 -22.31
N ILE A 243 -0.56 4.20 -21.91
CA ILE A 243 -0.67 3.82 -20.48
C ILE A 243 0.58 4.21 -19.69
N LEU A 244 1.76 4.10 -20.28
CA LEU A 244 3.03 4.53 -19.66
C LEU A 244 3.26 6.06 -19.72
N GLY A 245 2.39 6.82 -20.38
CA GLY A 245 2.58 8.25 -20.59
C GLY A 245 3.73 8.60 -21.53
N LEU A 246 4.21 7.64 -22.32
CA LEU A 246 5.28 7.79 -23.31
C LEU A 246 4.76 8.09 -24.72
N GLY A 247 3.45 8.01 -24.92
CA GLY A 247 2.80 8.09 -26.23
C GLY A 247 2.95 6.80 -27.03
N CYS A 248 4.16 6.29 -27.24
CA CYS A 248 4.41 5.03 -27.93
C CYS A 248 5.67 4.36 -27.38
N ILE A 249 5.64 3.04 -27.18
CA ILE A 249 6.85 2.28 -26.87
C ILE A 249 7.73 2.24 -28.12
N PRO A 250 8.99 2.71 -28.04
CA PRO A 250 9.83 2.78 -29.22
C PRO A 250 10.33 1.38 -29.64
N SER A 251 10.99 1.31 -30.80
CA SER A 251 11.56 0.05 -31.30
C SER A 251 12.68 -0.48 -30.40
N LYS A 252 12.92 -1.80 -30.48
CA LYS A 252 13.95 -2.49 -29.68
C LYS A 252 15.32 -1.78 -29.67
N PRO A 253 15.89 -1.33 -30.80
CA PRO A 253 17.19 -0.63 -30.80
C PRO A 253 17.17 0.67 -29.97
N VAL A 254 16.06 1.40 -29.99
CA VAL A 254 15.90 2.65 -29.22
C VAL A 254 15.78 2.35 -27.74
N ILE A 255 15.08 1.28 -27.36
CA ILE A 255 14.98 0.85 -25.96
C ILE A 255 16.36 0.47 -25.41
N TRP A 256 17.16 -0.29 -26.17
CA TRP A 256 18.54 -0.60 -25.81
C TRP A 256 19.41 0.65 -25.69
N LYS A 257 19.25 1.63 -26.60
CA LYS A 257 19.92 2.92 -26.48
C LYS A 257 19.55 3.63 -25.18
N TRP A 258 18.27 3.66 -24.80
CA TRP A 258 17.84 4.23 -23.51
C TRP A 258 18.46 3.52 -22.33
N PHE A 259 18.49 2.18 -22.36
CA PHE A 259 19.10 1.36 -21.33
C PHE A 259 20.60 1.69 -21.17
N TYR A 260 21.39 1.61 -22.24
CA TYR A 260 22.83 1.86 -22.15
C TYR A 260 23.15 3.31 -21.78
N CYS A 261 22.41 4.29 -22.29
CA CYS A 261 22.57 5.69 -21.87
C CYS A 261 22.28 5.87 -20.37
N ALA A 262 21.28 5.19 -19.82
CA ALA A 262 20.99 5.24 -18.38
C ALA A 262 22.09 4.54 -17.57
N ALA A 263 22.57 3.38 -18.02
CA ALA A 263 23.64 2.62 -17.36
C ALA A 263 24.95 3.43 -17.30
N GLN A 264 25.32 4.11 -18.39
CA GLN A 264 26.53 4.93 -18.48
C GLN A 264 26.58 6.11 -17.50
N LEU A 265 25.44 6.52 -16.92
CA LEU A 265 25.43 7.57 -15.89
C LEU A 265 26.05 7.11 -14.56
N ASN A 266 26.16 5.80 -14.31
CA ASN A 266 26.77 5.23 -13.10
C ASN A 266 26.17 5.77 -11.78
N VAL A 267 24.89 6.14 -11.78
CA VAL A 267 24.17 6.70 -10.61
C VAL A 267 23.30 5.68 -9.87
N ALA A 268 23.31 4.41 -10.28
CA ALA A 268 22.41 3.38 -9.74
C ALA A 268 22.51 3.23 -8.21
N GLN A 269 23.73 3.20 -7.66
CA GLN A 269 23.92 3.07 -6.22
C GLN A 269 23.40 4.29 -5.45
N LYS A 270 23.58 5.51 -5.99
CA LYS A 270 23.06 6.74 -5.38
C LYS A 270 21.52 6.70 -5.32
N VAL A 271 20.88 6.32 -6.43
CA VAL A 271 19.42 6.17 -6.53
C VAL A 271 18.89 5.15 -5.52
N LEU A 272 19.54 3.98 -5.43
CA LEU A 272 19.15 2.95 -4.47
C LEU A 272 19.30 3.44 -3.03
N ASN A 273 20.40 4.12 -2.70
CA ASN A 273 20.61 4.67 -1.36
C ASN A 273 19.51 5.68 -0.99
N ASP A 274 19.17 6.61 -1.87
CA ASP A 274 18.10 7.58 -1.61
C ASP A 274 16.72 6.92 -1.51
N PHE A 275 16.48 5.89 -2.32
CA PHE A 275 15.25 5.11 -2.27
C PHE A 275 15.10 4.35 -0.95
N PHE A 276 16.12 3.61 -0.51
CA PHE A 276 16.09 2.86 0.73
C PHE A 276 16.06 3.77 1.95
N ARG A 277 16.81 4.87 1.94
CA ARG A 277 16.77 5.88 3.01
C ARG A 277 15.36 6.46 3.18
N TYR A 278 14.70 6.77 2.07
CA TYR A 278 13.30 7.21 2.08
C TYR A 278 12.38 6.16 2.71
N GLN A 279 12.52 4.88 2.34
CA GLN A 279 11.71 3.80 2.91
C GLN A 279 11.93 3.64 4.42
N ILE A 280 13.18 3.68 4.88
CA ILE A 280 13.57 3.57 6.29
C ILE A 280 13.00 4.76 7.08
N ARG A 281 13.32 5.99 6.67
CA ARG A 281 12.87 7.22 7.36
C ARG A 281 11.35 7.40 7.31
N GLY A 282 10.70 6.86 6.29
CA GLY A 282 9.25 6.87 6.14
C GLY A 282 8.50 5.79 6.91
N GLY A 283 9.21 4.87 7.58
CA GLY A 283 8.58 3.74 8.25
C GLY A 283 7.81 2.83 7.28
N LEU A 284 8.19 2.82 5.99
CA LEU A 284 7.60 1.94 4.99
C LEU A 284 8.09 0.49 5.17
N VAL A 285 9.25 0.34 5.81
CA VAL A 285 9.85 -0.94 6.19
C VAL A 285 10.02 -1.00 7.71
N GLY A 286 9.91 -2.20 8.27
CA GLY A 286 10.22 -2.46 9.68
C GLY A 286 11.74 -2.53 9.89
N CYS A 287 12.24 -1.85 10.93
CA CYS A 287 13.68 -1.82 11.22
C CYS A 287 14.08 -2.57 12.50
N PHE A 288 13.17 -3.33 13.12
CA PHE A 288 13.47 -4.06 14.36
C PHE A 288 14.20 -5.38 14.11
N PHE A 289 13.67 -6.25 13.25
CA PHE A 289 14.39 -7.45 12.79
C PHE A 289 14.83 -7.26 11.34
N LEU A 290 16.11 -7.52 11.09
CA LEU A 290 16.77 -7.35 9.80
C LEU A 290 17.26 -8.70 9.30
N PHE A 291 16.46 -9.36 8.47
CA PHE A 291 16.75 -10.69 7.94
C PHE A 291 17.66 -10.57 6.72
N THR A 292 18.88 -11.08 6.83
CA THR A 292 19.86 -11.07 5.73
C THR A 292 20.12 -12.47 5.22
N ASP A 293 20.05 -12.62 3.91
CA ASP A 293 20.28 -13.89 3.23
C ASP A 293 20.76 -13.64 1.78
N GLY A 294 21.42 -14.64 1.18
CA GLY A 294 22.05 -14.56 -0.13
C GLY A 294 21.43 -15.53 -1.12
N HIS A 295 21.13 -15.07 -2.33
CA HIS A 295 20.65 -15.95 -3.40
C HIS A 295 21.50 -15.84 -4.66
N LEU A 296 22.04 -16.98 -5.11
CA LEU A 296 22.79 -17.04 -6.36
C LEU A 296 21.85 -16.77 -7.54
N LEU A 297 22.29 -15.84 -8.39
CA LEU A 297 21.74 -15.51 -9.70
C LEU A 297 22.67 -16.11 -10.76
N PRO A 298 22.33 -17.29 -11.32
CA PRO A 298 23.16 -17.93 -12.33
C PRO A 298 23.28 -17.05 -13.57
N TYR A 299 24.50 -16.91 -14.07
CA TYR A 299 24.80 -16.21 -15.31
C TYR A 299 24.87 -17.21 -16.47
N THR A 300 24.20 -16.87 -17.57
CA THR A 300 24.16 -17.71 -18.78
C THR A 300 24.72 -17.00 -20.01
N GLY A 301 25.34 -15.83 -19.83
CA GLY A 301 25.97 -15.11 -20.93
C GLY A 301 27.39 -15.62 -21.24
N LYS A 302 28.12 -14.87 -22.05
CA LYS A 302 29.43 -15.28 -22.58
C LYS A 302 30.63 -14.80 -21.76
N GLU A 303 30.41 -13.86 -20.84
CA GLU A 303 31.48 -13.24 -20.07
C GLU A 303 32.00 -14.16 -18.98
N LYS A 304 33.28 -14.03 -18.65
CA LYS A 304 33.92 -14.82 -17.60
C LYS A 304 33.59 -14.21 -16.24
N ILE A 305 32.82 -14.95 -15.44
CA ILE A 305 32.36 -14.54 -14.11
C ILE A 305 32.74 -15.62 -13.10
N HIS A 306 33.08 -15.21 -11.87
CA HIS A 306 33.34 -16.13 -10.77
C HIS A 306 32.13 -17.04 -10.49
N CYS A 307 32.41 -18.25 -10.01
CA CYS A 307 31.37 -19.20 -9.64
C CYS A 307 30.86 -18.95 -8.23
N GLY A 308 29.54 -19.11 -8.05
CA GLY A 308 28.90 -19.28 -6.76
C GLY A 308 28.24 -20.66 -6.66
N TYR A 309 28.00 -21.14 -5.46
CA TYR A 309 27.39 -22.46 -5.26
C TYR A 309 25.86 -22.41 -5.41
N SER A 310 25.32 -23.16 -6.37
CA SER A 310 23.86 -23.28 -6.54
C SER A 310 23.33 -24.39 -5.65
N THR A 311 22.64 -24.05 -4.56
CA THR A 311 21.99 -25.03 -3.68
C THR A 311 20.88 -25.82 -4.39
N GLN A 312 20.18 -25.20 -5.34
CA GLN A 312 19.13 -25.87 -6.12
C GLN A 312 19.67 -26.94 -7.07
N ARG A 313 20.86 -26.73 -7.63
CA ARG A 313 21.49 -27.68 -8.57
C ARG A 313 22.62 -28.51 -7.94
N ASN A 314 23.00 -28.20 -6.71
CA ASN A 314 24.09 -28.80 -5.97
C ASN A 314 25.47 -28.73 -6.71
N ILE A 315 25.69 -27.67 -7.49
CA ILE A 315 26.90 -27.47 -8.31
C ILE A 315 27.34 -26.00 -8.30
N PRO A 316 28.65 -25.71 -8.47
CA PRO A 316 29.12 -24.35 -8.73
C PRO A 316 28.66 -23.88 -10.12
N LEU A 317 28.14 -22.66 -10.20
CA LEU A 317 27.72 -22.02 -11.45
C LEU A 317 28.32 -20.61 -11.51
N PRO A 318 28.74 -20.14 -12.70
CA PRO A 318 29.07 -18.73 -12.89
C PRO A 318 27.84 -17.89 -12.56
N GLY A 319 28.03 -16.79 -11.84
CA GLY A 319 26.92 -15.97 -11.41
C GLY A 319 27.28 -14.89 -10.41
N GLN A 320 26.24 -14.26 -9.90
CA GLN A 320 26.33 -13.24 -8.86
C GLN A 320 25.39 -13.60 -7.73
N THR A 321 25.77 -13.38 -6.48
CA THR A 321 24.87 -13.52 -5.34
C THR A 321 24.21 -12.19 -5.03
N ASN A 322 22.88 -12.19 -4.99
CA ASN A 322 22.10 -11.08 -4.47
C ASN A 322 21.97 -11.23 -2.95
N MET A 323 22.68 -10.39 -2.21
CA MET A 323 22.59 -10.26 -0.76
C MET A 323 21.46 -9.31 -0.41
N VAL A 324 20.41 -9.81 0.22
CA VAL A 324 19.20 -9.03 0.50
C VAL A 324 18.97 -8.96 1.99
N THR A 325 18.69 -7.75 2.49
CA THR A 325 18.21 -7.54 3.86
C THR A 325 16.75 -7.12 3.82
N CYS A 326 15.91 -7.81 4.58
CA CYS A 326 14.47 -7.60 4.60
C CYS A 326 13.91 -7.49 6.02
N ASP A 327 12.73 -6.86 6.14
CA ASP A 327 12.00 -6.76 7.39
C ASP A 327 11.19 -8.04 7.69
N THR A 328 10.49 -8.05 8.83
CA THR A 328 9.61 -9.15 9.27
C THR A 328 8.49 -9.48 8.29
N SER A 329 8.08 -8.53 7.44
CA SER A 329 7.05 -8.72 6.43
C SER A 329 7.60 -9.13 5.06
N GLY A 330 8.94 -9.27 4.94
CA GLY A 330 9.63 -9.59 3.69
C GLY A 330 9.91 -8.38 2.79
N ARG A 331 9.65 -7.14 3.24
CA ARG A 331 9.99 -5.94 2.46
C ARG A 331 11.49 -5.72 2.46
N ILE A 332 12.04 -5.35 1.30
CA ILE A 332 13.47 -5.14 1.12
C ILE A 332 13.88 -3.80 1.73
N ILE A 333 14.82 -3.85 2.67
CA ILE A 333 15.41 -2.67 3.32
C ILE A 333 16.64 -2.21 2.56
N ASP A 334 17.45 -3.13 2.07
CA ASP A 334 18.62 -2.87 1.22
C ASP A 334 19.03 -4.18 0.53
N PHE A 335 19.80 -4.06 -0.56
CA PHE A 335 20.43 -5.21 -1.19
C PHE A 335 21.74 -4.83 -1.87
N ASP A 336 22.58 -5.84 -2.11
CA ASP A 336 23.82 -5.73 -2.86
C ASP A 336 23.98 -6.94 -3.79
N ILE A 337 24.57 -6.73 -4.97
CA ILE A 337 24.83 -7.80 -5.94
C ILE A 337 26.33 -8.00 -6.04
N GLN A 338 26.78 -9.17 -5.62
CA GLN A 338 28.19 -9.51 -5.51
C GLN A 338 28.55 -10.63 -6.49
N GLU A 339 29.72 -10.56 -7.10
CA GLU A 339 30.16 -11.62 -8.00
C GLU A 339 30.51 -12.92 -7.25
N GLY A 340 30.21 -14.07 -7.86
CA GLY A 340 30.49 -15.39 -7.28
C GLY A 340 29.58 -15.71 -6.09
N THR A 341 30.14 -16.33 -5.05
CA THR A 341 29.40 -16.74 -3.84
C THR A 341 28.88 -15.55 -3.03
N GLY A 342 29.54 -14.38 -3.13
CA GLY A 342 29.30 -13.24 -2.25
C GLY A 342 29.81 -13.47 -0.82
N ASN A 343 29.66 -12.45 0.03
CA ASN A 343 30.12 -12.45 1.42
C ASN A 343 29.05 -11.86 2.36
N LEU A 344 28.32 -12.76 3.02
CA LEU A 344 27.24 -12.42 3.95
C LEU A 344 27.73 -11.54 5.13
N ARG A 345 28.91 -11.84 5.68
CA ARG A 345 29.45 -11.13 6.86
C ARG A 345 29.83 -9.69 6.53
N ASN A 346 30.46 -9.51 5.37
CA ASN A 346 30.80 -8.19 4.88
C ASN A 346 29.54 -7.38 4.56
N HIS A 347 28.51 -8.01 3.96
CA HIS A 347 27.22 -7.35 3.72
C HIS A 347 26.57 -6.86 5.01
N ILE A 348 26.48 -7.70 6.05
CA ILE A 348 25.90 -7.32 7.36
C ILE A 348 26.68 -6.15 7.98
N SER A 349 28.01 -6.22 7.94
CA SER A 349 28.87 -5.18 8.51
C SER A 349 28.70 -3.85 7.76
N PHE A 350 28.77 -3.91 6.43
CA PHE A 350 28.60 -2.75 5.55
C PHE A 350 27.20 -2.13 5.68
N PHE A 351 26.15 -2.96 5.70
CA PHE A 351 24.78 -2.50 5.91
C PHE A 351 24.66 -1.74 7.24
N SER A 352 25.23 -2.29 8.31
CA SER A 352 25.18 -1.69 9.65
C SER A 352 25.89 -0.34 9.67
N ASP A 353 27.05 -0.25 9.04
CA ASP A 353 27.82 1.00 8.93
C ASP A 353 27.09 2.04 8.06
N LYS A 354 26.53 1.60 6.91
CA LYS A 354 25.79 2.44 5.95
C LYS A 354 24.54 3.09 6.56
N TRP A 355 23.82 2.35 7.39
CA TRP A 355 22.53 2.77 7.94
C TRP A 355 22.53 3.12 9.43
N LYS A 356 23.71 3.21 10.05
CA LYS A 356 23.89 3.47 11.50
C LYS A 356 23.11 4.68 12.04
N GLY A 357 22.89 5.70 11.21
CA GLY A 357 22.13 6.90 11.58
C GLY A 357 20.64 6.88 11.21
N ASP A 358 20.22 5.93 10.37
CA ASP A 358 18.85 5.82 9.87
C ASP A 358 18.07 4.68 10.55
N ILE A 359 18.76 3.67 11.07
CA ILE A 359 18.19 2.49 11.73
C ILE A 359 18.41 2.55 13.26
N PRO A 360 17.45 2.10 14.09
CA PRO A 360 17.64 2.05 15.55
C PRO A 360 18.81 1.17 15.97
N LYS A 361 19.55 1.59 17.01
CA LYS A 361 20.66 0.78 17.58
C LYS A 361 20.21 -0.57 18.14
N SER A 362 18.95 -0.66 18.55
CA SER A 362 18.32 -1.89 19.02
C SER A 362 17.90 -2.85 17.90
N ALA A 363 18.19 -2.53 16.63
CA ALA A 363 17.87 -3.40 15.51
C ALA A 363 18.67 -4.71 15.58
N VAL A 364 17.98 -5.82 15.36
CA VAL A 364 18.53 -7.18 15.47
C VAL A 364 18.79 -7.73 14.08
N HIS A 365 20.06 -7.96 13.77
CA HIS A 365 20.47 -8.65 12.55
C HIS A 365 20.21 -10.16 12.68
N VAL A 366 19.40 -10.71 11.77
CA VAL A 366 19.08 -12.14 11.74
C VAL A 366 19.70 -12.75 10.49
N PHE A 367 20.56 -13.76 10.67
CA PHE A 367 21.27 -14.40 9.55
C PHE A 367 21.50 -15.89 9.78
N ASP A 368 21.71 -16.64 8.70
CA ASP A 368 21.92 -18.09 8.75
C ASP A 368 23.35 -18.48 9.18
N ARG A 369 23.59 -19.79 9.33
CA ARG A 369 24.85 -20.42 9.77
C ARG A 369 26.08 -20.05 8.96
N GLU A 370 25.93 -19.49 7.77
CA GLU A 370 27.04 -18.95 6.98
C GLU A 370 27.74 -17.78 7.71
N GLY A 371 26.98 -17.00 8.48
CA GLY A 371 27.49 -15.95 9.35
C GLY A 371 28.19 -16.47 10.61
N TYR A 372 28.24 -17.79 10.86
CA TYR A 372 28.78 -18.33 12.11
C TYR A 372 30.30 -18.19 12.22
N GLY A 373 30.80 -17.38 13.16
CA GLY A 373 32.23 -17.34 13.49
C GLY A 373 32.52 -16.42 14.66
N SER A 374 33.42 -16.84 15.56
CA SER A 374 33.74 -16.11 16.80
C SER A 374 34.28 -14.70 16.53
N ASP A 375 35.23 -14.54 15.60
CA ASP A 375 35.81 -13.25 15.25
C ASP A 375 34.75 -12.29 14.68
N PHE A 376 33.80 -12.83 13.91
CA PHE A 376 32.70 -12.03 13.35
C PHE A 376 31.69 -11.62 14.44
N PHE A 377 31.31 -12.54 15.32
CA PHE A 377 30.45 -12.22 16.47
C PHE A 377 31.08 -11.18 17.38
N PHE A 378 32.39 -11.28 17.63
CA PHE A 378 33.14 -10.30 18.38
C PHE A 378 33.14 -8.94 17.68
N GLY A 379 33.34 -8.90 16.36
CA GLY A 379 33.27 -7.67 15.57
C GLY A 379 31.89 -7.00 15.57
N LEU A 380 30.80 -7.76 15.58
CA LEU A 380 29.45 -7.21 15.75
C LEU A 380 29.25 -6.68 17.18
N LYS A 381 29.68 -7.44 18.18
CA LYS A 381 29.61 -7.07 19.60
C LYS A 381 30.36 -5.78 19.89
N SER A 382 31.59 -5.63 19.40
CA SER A 382 32.42 -4.44 19.61
C SER A 382 31.82 -3.18 18.97
N LYS A 383 31.08 -3.34 17.87
CA LYS A 383 30.30 -2.26 17.24
C LYS A 383 28.96 -1.98 17.93
N GLY A 384 28.56 -2.78 18.92
CA GLY A 384 27.26 -2.66 19.59
C GLY A 384 26.07 -3.11 18.71
N ILE A 385 26.31 -3.95 17.70
CA ILE A 385 25.28 -4.41 16.77
C ILE A 385 24.59 -5.65 17.36
N CYS A 386 23.28 -5.58 17.59
CA CYS A 386 22.50 -6.73 18.06
C CYS A 386 22.33 -7.75 16.93
N PHE A 387 22.42 -9.04 17.26
CA PHE A 387 22.24 -10.09 16.28
C PHE A 387 21.66 -11.37 16.86
N VAL A 388 21.11 -12.17 15.96
CA VAL A 388 20.54 -13.49 16.21
C VAL A 388 20.92 -14.42 15.06
N THR A 389 21.41 -15.62 15.38
CA THR A 389 21.79 -16.60 14.36
C THR A 389 21.62 -18.03 14.84
N TRP A 390 21.58 -18.98 13.91
CA TRP A 390 21.59 -20.40 14.24
C TRP A 390 22.97 -20.84 14.71
N ASP A 391 23.02 -21.71 15.71
CA ASP A 391 24.26 -22.40 16.03
C ASP A 391 24.57 -23.43 14.93
N LYS A 392 25.77 -23.34 14.35
CA LYS A 392 26.22 -24.22 13.27
C LYS A 392 26.67 -25.57 13.81
N HIS A 393 27.25 -25.62 15.00
CA HIS A 393 27.92 -26.80 15.55
C HIS A 393 27.10 -27.43 16.68
N VAL A 394 25.85 -27.74 16.38
CA VAL A 394 24.92 -28.34 17.33
C VAL A 394 25.08 -29.86 17.36
N ASN A 395 25.33 -30.42 18.54
CA ASN A 395 25.26 -31.86 18.74
C ASN A 395 23.82 -32.28 19.06
N HIS A 396 23.11 -32.75 18.04
CA HIS A 396 21.70 -33.18 18.17
C HIS A 396 21.50 -34.34 19.16
N GLY A 397 22.48 -35.23 19.31
CA GLY A 397 22.41 -36.33 20.27
C GLY A 397 22.47 -35.84 21.73
N LEU A 398 23.30 -34.84 22.01
CA LEU A 398 23.34 -34.19 23.32
C LEU A 398 22.08 -33.38 23.57
N LEU A 399 21.61 -32.62 22.59
CA LEU A 399 20.37 -31.86 22.73
C LEU A 399 19.18 -32.78 23.01
N ALA A 400 19.09 -33.94 22.36
CA ALA A 400 18.00 -34.90 22.55
C ALA A 400 17.96 -35.49 23.99
N LYS A 401 19.09 -35.52 24.70
CA LYS A 401 19.17 -36.02 26.08
C LYS A 401 18.77 -35.00 27.16
N ILE A 402 18.56 -33.73 26.79
CA ILE A 402 18.16 -32.70 27.74
C ILE A 402 16.76 -33.03 28.30
N GLU A 403 16.57 -32.93 29.60
CA GLU A 403 15.26 -33.20 30.20
C GLU A 403 14.21 -32.17 29.78
N ASP A 404 13.00 -32.63 29.47
CA ASP A 404 11.88 -31.78 29.04
C ASP A 404 11.56 -30.67 30.05
N LYS A 405 11.78 -30.94 31.34
CA LYS A 405 11.54 -30.00 32.45
C LYS A 405 12.41 -28.73 32.38
N LYS A 406 13.54 -28.77 31.66
CA LYS A 406 14.39 -27.59 31.49
C LYS A 406 13.80 -26.56 30.55
N PHE A 407 12.85 -26.95 29.70
CA PHE A 407 12.19 -26.06 28.75
C PHE A 407 11.01 -25.35 29.42
N THR A 408 11.29 -24.24 30.10
CA THR A 408 10.31 -23.50 30.91
C THR A 408 9.47 -22.53 30.11
N GLU A 409 10.05 -21.92 29.07
CA GLU A 409 9.37 -20.93 28.24
C GLU A 409 8.61 -21.58 27.09
N GLU A 410 7.43 -21.05 26.78
CA GLU A 410 6.57 -21.54 25.71
C GLU A 410 6.27 -20.43 24.68
N LEU A 411 6.26 -20.81 23.40
CA LEU A 411 5.97 -19.90 22.30
C LEU A 411 5.18 -20.63 21.21
N GLU A 412 4.15 -19.98 20.67
CA GLU A 412 3.49 -20.42 19.44
C GLU A 412 3.93 -19.53 18.27
N LEU A 413 4.38 -20.15 17.17
CA LEU A 413 4.75 -19.44 15.96
C LEU A 413 4.41 -20.26 14.71
N ASN A 414 3.75 -19.63 13.75
CA ASN A 414 3.33 -20.27 12.48
C ASN A 414 2.52 -21.57 12.69
N GLY A 415 1.63 -21.59 13.70
CA GLY A 415 0.80 -22.75 14.06
C GLY A 415 1.59 -23.93 14.64
N LYS A 416 2.83 -23.71 15.08
CA LYS A 416 3.67 -24.71 15.76
C LYS A 416 4.00 -24.23 17.16
N GLN A 417 3.98 -25.17 18.10
CA GLN A 417 4.40 -24.91 19.47
C GLN A 417 5.88 -25.21 19.65
N TYR A 418 6.54 -24.30 20.35
CA TYR A 418 7.94 -24.35 20.71
C TYR A 418 8.06 -24.18 22.21
N ARG A 419 9.03 -24.88 22.80
CA ARG A 419 9.54 -24.54 24.13
C ARG A 419 11.02 -24.23 24.05
N TYR A 420 11.50 -23.37 24.93
CA TYR A 420 12.93 -23.06 24.98
C TYR A 420 13.40 -22.77 26.40
N PHE A 421 14.72 -22.74 26.54
CA PHE A 421 15.38 -22.13 27.69
C PHE A 421 16.65 -21.45 27.22
N GLU A 422 17.12 -20.52 28.05
CA GLU A 422 18.30 -19.70 27.80
C GLU A 422 19.45 -20.12 28.72
N GLN A 423 20.66 -20.12 28.18
CA GLN A 423 21.91 -20.26 28.92
C GLN A 423 23.01 -19.40 28.27
N SER A 424 24.19 -19.31 28.88
CA SER A 424 25.35 -18.64 28.28
C SER A 424 26.20 -19.64 27.50
N LYS A 425 26.80 -19.20 26.38
CA LYS A 425 27.85 -19.94 25.65
C LYS A 425 29.07 -19.05 25.46
N GLU A 426 30.22 -19.54 25.88
CA GLU A 426 31.51 -18.84 25.76
C GLU A 426 32.13 -19.03 24.38
N PHE A 427 32.77 -17.97 23.89
CA PHE A 427 33.50 -17.90 22.63
C PHE A 427 34.87 -17.27 22.86
N THR A 428 35.82 -17.61 21.99
CA THR A 428 37.13 -16.98 21.94
C THR A 428 37.36 -16.41 20.54
N ALA A 429 37.64 -15.11 20.47
CA ALA A 429 37.99 -14.41 19.23
C ALA A 429 39.47 -14.06 19.21
N SER A 430 40.05 -14.07 18.01
CA SER A 430 41.38 -13.56 17.74
C SER A 430 41.30 -12.06 17.45
N THR A 431 42.11 -11.28 18.14
CA THR A 431 42.21 -9.81 18.04
C THR A 431 43.66 -9.42 17.80
N ASP A 432 43.91 -8.18 17.37
CA ASP A 432 45.27 -7.66 17.16
C ASP A 432 46.13 -7.68 18.44
N THR A 433 45.48 -7.65 19.62
CA THR A 433 46.10 -7.65 20.94
C THR A 433 46.17 -9.05 21.59
N GLY A 434 45.65 -10.09 20.93
CA GLY A 434 45.67 -11.47 21.43
C GLY A 434 44.32 -12.19 21.33
N LYS A 435 44.01 -13.05 22.30
CA LYS A 435 42.73 -13.76 22.35
C LYS A 435 41.82 -13.14 23.39
N GLU A 436 40.60 -12.79 22.99
CA GLU A 436 39.56 -12.30 23.90
C GLU A 436 38.45 -13.33 24.04
N THR A 437 37.94 -13.46 25.27
CA THR A 437 36.80 -14.33 25.59
C THR A 437 35.54 -13.50 25.79
N PHE A 438 34.42 -14.00 25.28
CA PHE A 438 33.13 -13.33 25.43
C PHE A 438 32.00 -14.36 25.41
N SER A 439 30.89 -14.00 26.05
CA SER A 439 29.71 -14.83 26.11
C SER A 439 28.62 -14.33 25.18
N LEU A 440 27.83 -15.27 24.66
CA LEU A 440 26.59 -15.02 23.92
C LEU A 440 25.42 -15.70 24.62
N ARG A 441 24.23 -15.13 24.47
CA ARG A 441 22.98 -15.76 24.87
C ARG A 441 22.75 -16.97 23.98
N TYR A 442 22.51 -18.12 24.56
CA TYR A 442 22.39 -19.40 23.87
C TYR A 442 21.03 -20.03 24.17
N PHE A 443 20.20 -20.10 23.13
CA PHE A 443 18.82 -20.57 23.22
C PHE A 443 18.75 -22.00 22.71
N ILE A 444 18.28 -22.92 23.55
CA ILE A 444 17.99 -24.29 23.13
C ILE A 444 16.49 -24.40 22.91
N LEU A 445 16.13 -24.76 21.68
CA LEU A 445 14.77 -24.76 21.16
C LEU A 445 14.29 -26.18 20.97
N TRP A 446 13.06 -26.45 21.41
CA TRP A 446 12.35 -27.69 21.17
C TRP A 446 11.07 -27.42 20.41
N ASN A 447 10.99 -27.91 19.18
CA ASN A 447 9.75 -27.92 18.42
C ASN A 447 8.91 -29.13 18.86
N ILE A 448 7.77 -28.87 19.50
CA ILE A 448 6.93 -29.91 20.10
C ILE A 448 6.36 -30.82 19.01
N SER A 449 5.85 -30.23 17.91
CA SER A 449 5.19 -30.95 16.83
C SER A 449 6.11 -31.97 16.12
N SER A 450 7.36 -31.60 15.87
CA SER A 450 8.34 -32.44 15.18
C SER A 450 9.28 -33.21 16.11
N LYS A 451 9.19 -32.95 17.42
CA LYS A 451 10.10 -33.46 18.46
C LYS A 451 11.58 -33.16 18.21
N ARG A 452 11.89 -32.17 17.36
CA ARG A 452 13.27 -31.78 17.03
C ARG A 452 13.77 -30.71 17.98
N ARG A 453 15.02 -30.87 18.41
CA ARG A 453 15.75 -29.88 19.20
C ARG A 453 16.88 -29.26 18.41
N THR A 454 17.05 -27.95 18.57
CA THR A 454 18.06 -27.15 17.88
C THR A 454 18.49 -26.01 18.78
N ALA A 455 19.42 -25.17 18.34
CA ALA A 455 19.91 -24.07 19.15
C ALA A 455 20.31 -22.86 18.32
N GLY A 456 20.16 -21.67 18.91
CA GLY A 456 20.56 -20.41 18.33
C GLY A 456 21.32 -19.54 19.32
N LEU A 457 21.98 -18.53 18.78
CA LEU A 457 22.83 -17.59 19.50
C LEU A 457 22.26 -16.19 19.34
N ALA A 458 22.37 -15.37 20.38
CA ALA A 458 22.04 -13.96 20.29
C ALA A 458 23.01 -13.08 21.07
N TYR A 459 23.12 -11.85 20.61
CA TYR A 459 23.71 -10.73 21.33
C TYR A 459 22.74 -9.56 21.28
N THR A 460 22.39 -9.02 22.44
CA THR A 460 21.39 -7.94 22.57
C THR A 460 21.97 -6.65 23.16
N GLY A 461 23.28 -6.61 23.43
CA GLY A 461 23.93 -5.47 24.09
C GLY A 461 23.22 -5.11 25.41
N GLU A 462 23.08 -3.81 25.65
CA GLU A 462 22.35 -3.25 26.80
C GLU A 462 20.87 -2.98 26.48
N HIS A 463 20.37 -3.46 25.33
CA HIS A 463 19.00 -3.24 24.92
C HIS A 463 18.06 -4.28 25.55
N ASP A 464 16.87 -3.82 25.92
CA ASP A 464 15.81 -4.66 26.51
C ASP A 464 15.13 -5.50 25.42
N ILE A 465 15.84 -6.53 24.96
CA ILE A 465 15.38 -7.50 23.94
C ILE A 465 15.15 -8.83 24.66
N THR A 466 13.90 -9.28 24.69
CA THR A 466 13.52 -10.45 25.50
C THR A 466 14.03 -11.75 24.89
N GLY A 467 14.07 -12.82 25.69
CA GLY A 467 14.35 -14.16 25.16
C GLY A 467 13.35 -14.58 24.08
N ASN A 468 12.08 -14.21 24.24
CA ASN A 468 11.03 -14.45 23.26
C ASN A 468 11.33 -13.76 21.92
N ASP A 469 11.77 -12.50 21.95
CA ASP A 469 12.15 -11.76 20.73
C ASP A 469 13.31 -12.44 20.00
N CYS A 470 14.34 -12.87 20.74
CA CYS A 470 15.46 -13.61 20.14
C CYS A 470 14.97 -14.90 19.46
N VAL A 471 14.13 -15.68 20.13
CA VAL A 471 13.58 -16.93 19.59
C VAL A 471 12.68 -16.68 18.37
N ILE A 472 11.83 -15.65 18.41
CA ILE A 472 11.01 -15.22 17.28
C ILE A 472 11.91 -14.87 16.09
N GLY A 473 13.01 -14.12 16.31
CA GLY A 473 13.99 -13.79 15.30
C GLY A 473 14.61 -15.06 14.67
N ILE A 474 15.07 -16.00 15.49
CA ILE A 474 15.66 -17.28 15.04
C ILE A 474 14.67 -18.04 14.13
N LEU A 475 13.42 -18.18 14.59
CA LEU A 475 12.43 -19.02 13.92
C LEU A 475 11.81 -18.36 12.68
N ASN A 476 11.66 -17.03 12.66
CA ASN A 476 11.11 -16.31 11.50
C ASN A 476 12.11 -16.12 10.35
N ARG A 477 13.39 -16.45 10.54
CA ARG A 477 14.42 -16.36 9.49
C ARG A 477 13.99 -17.04 8.18
N TRP A 478 13.38 -18.23 8.26
CA TRP A 478 12.94 -18.97 7.07
C TRP A 478 11.74 -18.32 6.36
N GLY A 479 10.81 -17.72 7.10
CA GLY A 479 9.55 -17.21 6.53
C GLY A 479 9.73 -15.93 5.72
N ALA A 480 10.48 -14.96 6.25
CA ALA A 480 10.60 -13.64 5.64
C ALA A 480 11.53 -13.63 4.42
N SER A 481 12.77 -14.14 4.53
CA SER A 481 13.76 -14.04 3.44
C SER A 481 13.46 -14.96 2.26
N GLU A 482 13.04 -16.21 2.51
CA GLU A 482 12.80 -17.19 1.45
C GLU A 482 11.60 -16.82 0.58
N ASN A 483 10.53 -16.30 1.20
CA ASN A 483 9.37 -15.83 0.46
C ASN A 483 9.72 -14.64 -0.43
N THR A 484 10.56 -13.72 0.05
CA THR A 484 11.05 -12.59 -0.75
C THR A 484 11.83 -13.09 -1.97
N PHE A 485 12.75 -14.05 -1.82
CA PHE A 485 13.47 -14.62 -2.97
C PHE A 485 12.58 -15.38 -3.94
N LYS A 486 11.59 -16.16 -3.45
CA LYS A 486 10.58 -16.80 -4.31
C LYS A 486 9.82 -15.75 -5.12
N HIS A 487 9.37 -14.67 -4.48
CA HIS A 487 8.68 -13.58 -5.16
C HIS A 487 9.56 -12.83 -6.18
N ILE A 488 10.83 -12.56 -5.85
CA ILE A 488 11.79 -11.96 -6.80
C ILE A 488 11.98 -12.90 -7.99
N LYS A 489 12.24 -14.19 -7.73
CA LYS A 489 12.47 -15.20 -8.77
C LYS A 489 11.24 -15.48 -9.64
N GLU A 490 10.02 -15.32 -9.14
CA GLU A 490 8.81 -15.57 -9.93
C GLU A 490 8.35 -14.35 -10.72
N ARG A 491 8.41 -13.16 -10.11
CA ARG A 491 7.76 -11.93 -10.63
C ARG A 491 8.74 -10.91 -11.20
N HIS A 492 10.00 -10.98 -10.82
CA HIS A 492 11.03 -10.00 -11.21
C HIS A 492 12.15 -10.65 -12.03
N LEU A 493 11.78 -11.63 -12.86
CA LEU A 493 12.63 -12.25 -13.89
C LEU A 493 12.94 -11.30 -15.05
N ILE A 494 13.02 -9.99 -14.81
CA ILE A 494 13.87 -9.14 -15.67
C ILE A 494 15.32 -9.51 -15.32
N ILE A 495 15.66 -10.77 -15.58
CA ILE A 495 16.97 -11.41 -15.48
C ILE A 495 17.90 -10.45 -16.22
N ILE A 496 19.00 -9.96 -15.61
CA ILE A 496 20.29 -10.69 -15.49
C ILE A 496 20.72 -11.29 -16.85
N THR A 497 20.14 -10.78 -17.93
CA THR A 497 20.42 -11.01 -19.35
C THR A 497 20.80 -9.66 -19.94
N LEU A 498 21.65 -8.95 -19.22
CA LEU A 498 22.26 -7.73 -19.68
C LEU A 498 23.73 -8.06 -19.72
N ASP A 499 24.26 -8.15 -20.95
CA ASP A 499 25.69 -8.23 -21.23
C ASP A 499 26.43 -7.31 -20.26
N SER A 500 27.39 -7.89 -19.53
CA SER A 500 28.22 -7.18 -18.56
C SER A 500 29.24 -6.28 -19.27
N HIS A 501 28.75 -5.29 -20.00
CA HIS A 501 29.56 -4.21 -20.56
C HIS A 501 29.74 -3.04 -19.59
N SER A 502 29.16 -3.07 -18.39
CA SER A 502 29.23 -1.93 -17.44
C SER A 502 29.86 -2.23 -16.08
N SER A 503 30.47 -3.41 -15.86
CA SER A 503 31.19 -3.70 -14.60
C SER A 503 32.70 -3.42 -14.64
N GLN A 504 33.26 -2.99 -15.77
CA GLN A 504 34.66 -2.53 -15.84
C GLN A 504 34.79 -1.03 -15.50
N ALA A 505 34.51 -0.68 -14.25
CA ALA A 505 34.91 0.61 -13.69
C ALA A 505 35.14 0.48 -12.18
N ARG A 506 35.99 -0.47 -11.77
CA ARG A 506 36.63 -0.46 -10.46
C ARG A 506 38.11 -0.83 -10.61
N ASP A 507 38.94 0.18 -10.34
CA ASP A 507 40.30 0.10 -9.79
C ASP A 507 41.30 -0.84 -10.48
N LYS A 508 41.86 -0.38 -11.60
CA LYS A 508 43.30 -0.54 -11.84
C LYS A 508 44.04 0.62 -11.15
N LYS A 509 44.26 0.47 -9.85
CA LYS A 509 45.40 1.06 -9.14
C LYS A 509 46.13 -0.06 -8.41
N LEU A 510 47.02 -0.70 -9.16
CA LEU A 510 48.37 -1.08 -8.75
C LEU A 510 49.21 -1.10 -10.04
#